data_AF-D9TP80-F1
#
_entry.id   AF-D9TP80-F1
#
_cell.length_a   1.000
_cell.length_b   1.000
_cell.length_c   1.000
_cell.angle_alpha   90.00
_cell.angle_beta   90.00
_cell.angle_gamma   90.00
#
_symmetry.space_group_name_H-M   'P 1'
#
loop_
_entity.id
_entity.type
_entity.pdbx_description
1 polymer ?
#
loop_
_entity_poly.entity_id
_entity_poly.type
_entity_poly.pdbx_seq_one_letter_code
_entity_poly.pdbx_strand_id
1 'polypeptide(L)'
;MSRVKERKERLRKIRRIYFLLSIYIIFIVLCLFRVDYTFNTFTTGEAKQNLFKINIERNFIDITLFGENKQFSLKGVLDIFKSLYN
;
A
#
# COMPACT_ATOMS: atom_id res chain seq x y z
N MET A 1 -16.32 37.86 -8.23
CA MET A 1 -16.06 36.39 -8.21
C MET A 1 -16.58 35.85 -6.88
N SER A 2 -17.48 34.85 -6.85
CA SER A 2 -18.19 34.49 -5.61
C SER A 2 -17.27 33.74 -4.62
N ARG A 3 -17.40 34.02 -3.31
CA ARG A 3 -16.63 33.39 -2.22
C ARG A 3 -16.67 31.84 -2.27
N VAL A 4 -17.71 31.27 -2.85
CA VAL A 4 -17.90 29.82 -3.03
C VAL A 4 -16.97 29.24 -4.12
N LYS A 5 -16.78 29.95 -5.25
CA LYS A 5 -15.86 29.52 -6.30
C LYS A 5 -14.42 29.47 -5.79
N GLU A 6 -14.03 30.48 -5.02
CA GLU A 6 -12.69 30.59 -4.44
C GLU A 6 -12.39 29.47 -3.43
N ARG A 7 -13.34 29.13 -2.54
CA ARG A 7 -13.22 27.97 -1.64
C ARG A 7 -13.11 26.65 -2.42
N LYS A 8 -13.89 26.47 -3.49
CA LYS A 8 -13.87 25.25 -4.32
C LYS A 8 -12.56 25.08 -5.09
N GLU A 9 -11.88 26.16 -5.45
CA GLU A 9 -10.55 26.13 -6.07
C GLU A 9 -9.45 25.79 -5.06
N ARG A 10 -9.50 26.36 -3.84
CA ARG A 10 -8.58 25.98 -2.76
C ARG A 10 -8.67 24.48 -2.43
N LEU A 11 -9.88 23.94 -2.28
CA LEU A 11 -10.09 22.51 -2.03
C LEU A 11 -9.57 21.62 -3.17
N ARG A 12 -9.71 22.05 -4.43
CA ARG A 12 -9.14 21.34 -5.59
C ARG A 12 -7.61 21.32 -5.57
N LYS A 13 -6.97 22.44 -5.20
CA LYS A 13 -5.51 22.50 -5.04
C LYS A 13 -5.03 21.58 -3.92
N ILE A 14 -5.68 21.62 -2.77
CA ILE A 14 -5.36 20.74 -1.63
C ILE A 14 -5.50 19.27 -2.03
N ARG A 15 -6.60 18.89 -2.69
CA ARG A 15 -6.81 17.52 -3.18
C ARG A 15 -5.71 17.08 -4.16
N ARG A 16 -5.27 17.95 -5.06
CA ARG A 16 -4.15 17.67 -5.96
C ARG A 16 -2.84 17.45 -5.21
N ILE A 17 -2.55 18.26 -4.19
CA ILE A 17 -1.35 18.10 -3.36
C ILE A 17 -1.38 16.74 -2.65
N TYR A 18 -2.49 16.38 -2.02
CA TYR A 18 -2.64 15.05 -1.40
C TYR A 18 -2.48 13.91 -2.41
N PHE A 19 -3.01 14.06 -3.61
CA PHE A 19 -2.85 13.06 -4.67
C PHE A 19 -1.38 12.91 -5.08
N LEU A 20 -0.66 14.02 -5.30
CA LEU A 20 0.78 13.98 -5.62
C LEU A 20 1.60 13.39 -4.48
N LEU A 21 1.28 13.74 -3.22
CA LEU A 21 1.91 13.14 -2.04
C LEU A 21 1.67 11.62 -1.99
N SER A 22 0.46 11.15 -2.28
CA SER A 22 0.18 9.71 -2.31
C SER A 22 0.98 8.98 -3.40
N ILE A 23 1.11 9.56 -4.60
CA ILE A 23 1.95 9.01 -5.67
C ILE A 23 3.41 8.97 -5.24
N TYR A 24 3.90 10.05 -4.61
CA TYR A 24 5.28 10.12 -4.13
C TYR A 24 5.59 9.06 -3.07
N ILE A 25 4.68 8.84 -2.13
CA ILE A 25 4.80 7.77 -1.13
C ILE A 25 4.85 6.40 -1.81
N ILE A 26 3.94 6.13 -2.75
CA ILE A 26 3.92 4.87 -3.51
C ILE A 26 5.25 4.67 -4.26
N PHE A 27 5.78 5.73 -4.88
CA PHE A 27 7.06 5.67 -5.58
C PHE A 27 8.22 5.32 -4.65
N ILE A 28 8.32 5.97 -3.48
CA ILE A 28 9.35 5.65 -2.48
C ILE A 28 9.25 4.18 -2.05
N VAL A 29 8.03 3.72 -1.77
CA VAL A 29 7.80 2.32 -1.37
C VAL A 29 8.29 1.37 -2.45
N LEU A 30 7.94 1.60 -3.73
CA LEU A 30 8.42 0.78 -4.85
C LEU A 30 9.96 0.78 -4.97
N CYS A 31 10.60 1.93 -4.75
CA CYS A 31 12.07 2.01 -4.72
C CYS A 31 12.66 1.17 -3.59
N LEU A 32 12.10 1.26 -2.38
CA LEU A 32 12.54 0.46 -1.24
C LEU A 32 12.38 -1.04 -1.50
N PHE A 33 11.26 -1.46 -2.08
CA PHE A 33 11.04 -2.86 -2.51
C PHE A 33 12.12 -3.34 -3.46
N ARG A 34 12.50 -2.50 -4.44
CA ARG A 34 13.51 -2.86 -5.44
C ARG A 34 14.90 -2.94 -4.83
N VAL A 35 15.24 -2.00 -3.94
CA VAL A 35 16.53 -2.00 -3.22
C VAL A 35 16.64 -3.22 -2.33
N ASP A 36 15.60 -3.57 -1.55
CA ASP A 36 15.60 -4.76 -0.69
C ASP A 36 15.78 -6.04 -1.50
N TYR A 37 15.01 -6.19 -2.59
CA TYR A 37 15.13 -7.33 -3.48
C TYR A 37 16.53 -7.46 -4.08
N THR A 38 17.10 -6.38 -4.59
CA THR A 38 18.45 -6.38 -5.17
C THR A 38 19.50 -6.66 -4.11
N PHE A 39 19.36 -6.09 -2.91
CA PHE A 39 20.27 -6.31 -1.80
C PHE A 39 20.27 -7.77 -1.35
N ASN A 40 19.10 -8.38 -1.16
CA ASN A 40 18.98 -9.80 -0.81
C ASN A 40 19.52 -10.70 -1.93
N THR A 41 19.19 -10.42 -3.19
CA THR A 41 19.73 -11.18 -4.33
C THR A 41 21.26 -11.15 -4.34
N PHE A 42 21.87 -9.99 -4.05
CA PHE A 42 23.32 -9.84 -4.02
C PHE A 42 23.99 -10.50 -2.81
N THR A 43 23.34 -10.46 -1.65
CA THR A 43 23.93 -10.92 -0.37
C THR A 43 23.70 -12.39 -0.08
N THR A 44 22.51 -12.92 -0.38
CA THR A 44 22.14 -14.31 -0.08
C THR A 44 22.10 -15.20 -1.32
N GLY A 45 22.19 -14.63 -2.53
CA GLY A 45 22.02 -15.35 -3.79
C GLY A 45 20.57 -15.76 -4.07
N GLU A 46 19.63 -15.39 -3.19
CA GLU A 46 18.21 -15.69 -3.33
C GLU A 46 17.42 -14.41 -3.60
N ALA A 47 16.58 -14.47 -4.63
CA ALA A 47 15.62 -13.44 -4.99
C ALA A 47 14.47 -13.38 -3.97
N LYS A 48 14.73 -12.87 -2.76
CA LYS A 48 13.76 -12.76 -1.67
C LYS A 48 13.54 -11.31 -1.23
N GLN A 49 12.31 -10.99 -0.86
CA GLN A 49 11.93 -9.72 -0.23
C GLN A 49 11.81 -9.99 1.28
N ASN A 50 12.58 -9.28 2.09
CA ASN A 50 12.63 -9.45 3.55
C ASN A 50 12.04 -8.24 4.29
N LEU A 51 12.14 -7.03 3.73
CA LEU A 51 11.65 -5.83 4.39
C LEU A 51 10.15 -5.64 4.24
N PHE A 52 9.60 -6.01 3.10
CA PHE A 52 8.17 -5.94 2.84
C PHE A 52 7.75 -7.16 2.02
N LYS A 53 6.86 -8.00 2.55
CA LYS A 53 6.31 -9.16 1.82
C LYS A 53 4.82 -9.23 2.10
N ILE A 54 4.00 -9.36 1.06
CA ILE A 54 2.57 -9.61 1.20
C ILE A 54 2.31 -10.95 0.53
N ASN A 55 1.93 -11.95 1.34
CA ASN A 55 1.48 -13.25 0.85
C ASN A 55 -0.03 -13.34 1.06
N ILE A 56 -0.76 -13.66 0.00
CA ILE A 56 -2.22 -13.79 0.05
C ILE A 56 -2.52 -15.27 -0.14
N GLU A 57 -2.92 -15.92 0.94
CA GLU A 57 -3.51 -17.25 0.91
C GLU A 57 -5.03 -17.14 0.98
N ARG A 58 -5.76 -18.20 0.61
CA ARG A 58 -7.23 -18.17 0.45
C ARG A 58 -7.98 -17.55 1.63
N ASN A 59 -7.47 -17.71 2.85
CA ASN A 59 -8.11 -17.24 4.07
C ASN A 59 -7.23 -16.29 4.91
N PHE A 60 -6.01 -16.01 4.47
CA PHE A 60 -5.03 -15.28 5.27
C PHE A 60 -4.24 -14.30 4.40
N ILE A 61 -3.98 -13.11 4.95
CA ILE A 61 -2.99 -12.19 4.40
C ILE A 61 -1.84 -12.16 5.40
N ASP A 62 -0.68 -12.64 4.98
CA ASP A 62 0.55 -12.49 5.73
C ASP A 62 1.28 -11.26 5.21
N ILE A 63 1.49 -10.29 6.09
CA ILE A 63 2.19 -9.05 5.82
C ILE A 63 3.47 -9.06 6.65
N THR A 64 4.62 -9.23 6.00
CA THR A 64 5.93 -8.97 6.59
C THR A 64 6.26 -7.50 6.43
N LEU A 65 6.54 -6.81 7.55
CA LEU A 65 6.99 -5.42 7.60
C LEU A 65 8.24 -5.36 8.48
N PHE A 66 9.36 -4.91 7.92
CA PHE A 66 10.65 -4.83 8.62
C PHE A 66 11.06 -6.14 9.33
N GLY A 67 10.76 -7.29 8.73
CA GLY A 67 11.04 -8.60 9.32
C GLY A 67 10.02 -9.08 10.35
N GLU A 68 9.06 -8.26 10.77
CA GLU A 68 7.91 -8.70 11.56
C GLU A 68 6.81 -9.26 10.67
N ASN A 69 6.42 -10.52 10.89
CA ASN A 69 5.31 -11.14 10.19
C ASN A 69 4.00 -10.89 10.94
N LYS A 70 3.05 -10.21 10.29
CA LYS A 70 1.68 -10.05 10.76
C LYS A 70 0.72 -10.83 9.88
N GLN A 71 0.05 -11.82 10.47
CA GLN A 71 -0.97 -12.61 9.81
C GLN A 71 -2.35 -12.05 10.12
N PHE A 72 -3.13 -11.76 9.08
CA PHE A 72 -4.52 -11.31 9.18
C PHE A 72 -5.45 -12.39 8.62
N SER A 73 -6.40 -12.83 9.43
CA SER A 73 -7.46 -13.73 8.97
C SER A 73 -8.50 -12.95 8.14
N LEU A 74 -8.78 -13.43 6.93
CA LEU A 74 -9.83 -12.92 6.05
C LEU A 74 -11.21 -13.53 6.35
N LYS A 75 -11.29 -14.44 7.33
CA LYS A 75 -12.52 -15.09 7.75
C LYS A 75 -13.46 -14.03 8.35
N GLY A 76 -14.49 -13.64 7.60
CA GLY A 76 -15.46 -12.58 7.95
C GLY A 76 -15.39 -11.35 7.04
N VAL A 77 -14.22 -10.98 6.51
CA VAL A 77 -14.11 -9.85 5.56
C VAL A 77 -14.73 -10.22 4.22
N LEU A 78 -14.49 -11.45 3.74
CA LEU A 78 -15.11 -11.98 2.52
C LEU A 78 -16.64 -12.07 2.63
N ASP A 79 -17.17 -12.36 3.81
CA ASP A 79 -18.61 -12.44 4.05
C ASP A 79 -19.27 -11.05 4.02
N ILE A 80 -18.59 -10.02 4.54
CA ILE A 80 -19.02 -8.62 4.43
C ILE A 80 -19.02 -8.16 2.97
N PHE A 81 -17.98 -8.50 2.20
CA PHE A 81 -17.92 -8.17 0.77
C PHE A 81 -19.03 -8.87 -0.03
N LYS A 82 -19.32 -10.14 0.27
CA LYS A 82 -20.46 -10.85 -0.33
C LYS A 82 -21.80 -10.21 0.04
N SER A 83 -21.95 -9.75 1.29
CA SER A 83 -23.15 -9.06 1.77
C SER A 83 -23.37 -7.69 1.11
N LEU A 84 -22.35 -7.05 0.55
CA LEU A 84 -22.47 -5.75 -0.12
C LEU A 84 -22.83 -5.87 -1.62
N TYR A 85 -22.70 -7.07 -2.19
CA TYR A 85 -22.96 -7.35 -3.61
C TYR A 85 -24.19 -8.27 -3.84
N ASN A 86 -24.86 -8.68 -2.76
CA ASN A 86 -26.19 -9.31 -2.76
C ASN A 86 -27.24 -8.30 -2.32
#